data_AF-A0A081DCT7-F1
#
_entry.id   AF-A0A081DCT7-F1
#
_cell.length_a   1.000
_cell.length_b   1.000
_cell.length_c   1.000
_cell.angle_alpha   90.00
_cell.angle_beta   90.00
_cell.angle_gamma   90.00
#
_symmetry.space_group_name_H-M   'P 1'
#
loop_
_entity.id
_entity.type
_entity.pdbx_description
1 polymer ?
#
loop_
_entity_poly.entity_id
_entity_poly.type
_entity_poly.pdbx_seq_one_letter_code
_entity_poly.pdbx_strand_id
1 'polypeptide(L)'
;MRILISLFITITCLQATAQEYTSIAKEFLNQNKSTYLFEVQDINELKVTTSSFSKSLNAQTVYISQYYQGIEIANSSSMFLIKDNEVISSSISFEKNIISKINSTNNAIEPITAIHQAASSMELNFNTNTYATGSDQNGILHFSNSSLSSKPIKLNPIFIKTENILRLTWQVYIETNDNQHMYLLYIDSISGELIKEIDLVISCNFSHDEENQHQPRHSSYFTETFSTQTATTFMDNSQYNVYALPLESPNHGNESIVNSPADPVASPFGWHDTNAVVGPDFTITRGNNVFAQDDFDGDGSTIGASPDGGITLDFSFPQQLDVPARDNINGSTVNLFYMNNMMHDIWYQYGFDEASGNFQSNNYGNGGLEGDFVVADAQDGSGFNNATFGTPGDGGNPRMNMFLWNAPTTGGVNPLTINNSNLAGSYDGEPAAFGNTLPSPNSPLVSDLALVIDDNSGGVSTDTSDACDVITNGPSLNGKIVVMRRGNCQFGTKVLAAQNQGAIAVIVVNNVATAPIAMAPGNDGNLVTIPSIMISQNNGNSLIAALQGGATINASLNNTGLFRKDGS
;
A
#
# COMPACT_ATOMS: atom_id res chain seq x y z
N MET A 1 -24.32 -17.80 31.79
CA MET A 1 -23.39 -18.27 32.85
C MET A 1 -22.33 -19.25 32.33
N ARG A 2 -22.59 -20.12 31.34
CA ARG A 2 -21.56 -21.00 30.76
C ARG A 2 -20.56 -20.30 29.82
N ILE A 3 -20.96 -19.26 29.08
CA ILE A 3 -20.07 -18.46 28.20
C ILE A 3 -19.08 -17.61 29.02
N LEU A 4 -19.51 -17.06 30.16
CA LEU A 4 -18.64 -16.29 31.07
C LEU A 4 -17.57 -17.15 31.77
N ILE A 5 -17.81 -18.44 32.00
CA ILE A 5 -16.83 -19.34 32.64
C ILE A 5 -15.76 -19.78 31.64
N SER A 6 -16.11 -19.98 30.37
CA SER A 6 -15.14 -20.34 29.33
C SER A 6 -14.17 -19.20 29.01
N LEU A 7 -14.65 -17.95 28.98
CA LEU A 7 -13.83 -16.75 28.77
C LEU A 7 -12.89 -16.48 29.97
N PHE A 8 -13.32 -16.81 31.19
CA PHE A 8 -12.48 -16.65 32.38
C PHE A 8 -11.36 -17.69 32.45
N ILE A 9 -11.62 -18.93 32.02
CA ILE A 9 -10.63 -20.03 32.03
C ILE A 9 -9.53 -19.80 30.98
N THR A 10 -9.87 -19.33 29.77
CA THR A 10 -8.87 -19.05 28.72
C THR A 10 -7.96 -17.88 29.08
N ILE A 11 -8.50 -16.79 29.66
CA ILE A 11 -7.72 -15.63 30.12
C ILE A 11 -6.76 -16.01 31.27
N THR A 12 -7.20 -16.85 32.23
CA THR A 12 -6.31 -17.30 33.31
C THR A 12 -5.17 -18.18 32.84
N CYS A 13 -5.36 -18.95 31.76
CA CYS A 13 -4.32 -19.84 31.24
C CYS A 13 -3.23 -19.07 30.49
N LEU A 14 -3.61 -18.06 29.69
CA LEU A 14 -2.67 -17.19 28.96
C LEU A 14 -1.81 -16.32 29.89
N GLN A 15 -2.37 -15.80 30.99
CA GLN A 15 -1.58 -15.05 31.97
C GLN A 15 -0.62 -15.94 32.76
N ALA A 16 -1.00 -17.20 33.02
CA ALA A 16 -0.12 -18.15 33.70
C ALA A 16 1.10 -18.50 32.81
N THR A 17 0.91 -18.74 31.51
CA THR A 17 2.00 -19.07 30.58
C THR A 17 2.93 -17.87 30.32
N ALA A 18 2.39 -16.65 30.20
CA ALA A 18 3.22 -15.45 30.03
C ALA A 18 4.09 -15.15 31.27
N GLN A 19 3.54 -15.37 32.47
CA GLN A 19 4.26 -15.23 33.73
C GLN A 19 5.36 -16.29 33.89
N GLU A 20 5.11 -17.51 33.39
CA GLU A 20 6.10 -18.59 33.36
C GLU A 20 7.27 -18.24 32.44
N TYR A 21 7.03 -17.84 31.18
CA TYR A 21 8.10 -17.47 30.26
C TYR A 21 8.93 -16.27 30.74
N THR A 22 8.27 -15.27 31.33
CA THR A 22 8.96 -14.14 31.95
C THR A 22 9.90 -14.62 33.06
N SER A 23 9.48 -15.61 33.86
CA SER A 23 10.28 -16.17 34.95
C SER A 23 11.49 -16.95 34.41
N ILE A 24 11.28 -17.79 33.39
CA ILE A 24 12.35 -18.55 32.71
C ILE A 24 13.40 -17.60 32.12
N ALA A 25 12.96 -16.56 31.40
CA ALA A 25 13.86 -15.57 30.82
C ALA A 25 14.64 -14.79 31.88
N LYS A 26 13.99 -14.38 32.98
CA LYS A 26 14.67 -13.72 34.10
C LYS A 26 15.69 -14.61 34.76
N GLU A 27 15.40 -15.90 34.94
CA GLU A 27 16.36 -16.86 35.48
C GLU A 27 17.60 -16.99 34.57
N PHE A 28 17.39 -17.18 33.27
CA PHE A 28 18.46 -17.22 32.29
C PHE A 28 19.34 -15.96 32.31
N LEU A 29 18.73 -14.77 32.34
CA LEU A 29 19.45 -13.49 32.39
C LEU A 29 20.24 -13.33 33.69
N ASN A 30 19.68 -13.76 34.82
CA ASN A 30 20.37 -13.72 36.11
C ASN A 30 21.57 -14.66 36.17
N GLN A 31 21.43 -15.89 35.64
CA GLN A 31 22.54 -16.85 35.53
C GLN A 31 23.67 -16.32 34.63
N ASN A 32 23.33 -15.53 33.59
CA ASN A 32 24.27 -14.96 32.62
C ASN A 32 24.58 -13.47 32.85
N LYS A 33 24.31 -12.96 34.06
CA LYS A 33 24.38 -11.51 34.36
C LYS A 33 25.76 -10.90 34.09
N SER A 34 26.84 -11.62 34.38
CA SER A 34 28.22 -11.16 34.11
C SER A 34 28.55 -11.07 32.61
N THR A 35 27.90 -11.89 31.79
CA THR A 35 28.08 -11.88 30.33
C THR A 35 27.38 -10.68 29.72
N TYR A 36 26.16 -10.40 30.16
CA TYR A 36 25.34 -9.32 29.58
C TYR A 36 25.52 -7.97 30.28
N LEU A 37 26.11 -7.94 31.48
CA LEU A 37 26.42 -6.73 32.25
C LEU A 37 25.16 -5.92 32.61
N PHE A 38 24.06 -6.60 32.99
CA PHE A 38 22.83 -5.95 33.46
C PHE A 38 22.91 -5.61 34.95
N GLU A 39 22.26 -4.52 35.35
CA GLU A 39 21.88 -4.28 36.74
C GLU A 39 20.61 -5.07 37.09
N VAL A 40 20.32 -5.26 38.39
CA VAL A 40 19.07 -5.97 38.80
C VAL A 40 17.85 -5.22 38.27
N GLN A 41 17.92 -3.90 38.31
CA GLN A 41 16.86 -2.99 37.94
C GLN A 41 16.55 -3.02 36.44
N ASP A 42 17.53 -3.36 35.60
CA ASP A 42 17.34 -3.43 34.15
C ASP A 42 16.34 -4.54 33.75
N ILE A 43 16.24 -5.61 34.54
CA ILE A 43 15.39 -6.77 34.20
C ILE A 43 14.23 -6.95 35.19
N ASN A 44 13.92 -5.93 36.01
CA ASN A 44 12.85 -6.01 37.00
C ASN A 44 11.47 -6.08 36.35
N GLU A 45 11.22 -5.23 35.36
CA GLU A 45 9.94 -5.15 34.64
C GLU A 45 10.15 -5.63 33.20
N LEU A 46 9.96 -6.93 33.01
CA LEU A 46 9.95 -7.57 31.69
C LEU A 46 8.54 -8.12 31.45
N LYS A 47 8.01 -7.94 30.24
CA LYS A 47 6.70 -8.49 29.85
C LYS A 47 6.82 -9.20 28.51
N VAL A 48 6.22 -10.37 28.42
CA VAL A 48 6.04 -11.06 27.13
C VAL A 48 5.14 -10.19 26.26
N THR A 49 5.63 -9.82 25.08
CA THR A 49 4.85 -9.09 24.06
C THR A 49 4.16 -10.06 23.13
N THR A 50 4.89 -11.08 22.67
CA THR A 50 4.37 -12.10 21.76
C THR A 50 5.03 -13.44 22.08
N SER A 51 4.29 -14.52 21.93
CA SER A 51 4.87 -15.86 22.00
C SER A 51 4.11 -16.82 21.10
N SER A 52 4.81 -17.59 20.27
CA SER A 52 4.21 -18.64 19.45
C SER A 52 5.03 -19.94 19.49
N PHE A 53 4.37 -21.07 19.27
CA PHE A 53 5.06 -22.35 19.20
C PHE A 53 5.51 -22.59 17.77
N SER A 54 6.82 -22.63 17.55
CA SER A 54 7.37 -22.94 16.23
C SER A 54 7.37 -24.46 16.02
N LYS A 55 6.51 -24.94 15.12
CA LYS A 55 6.45 -26.36 14.73
C LYS A 55 7.77 -26.85 14.12
N SER A 56 8.41 -26.02 13.29
CA SER A 56 9.67 -26.35 12.60
C SER A 56 10.86 -26.45 13.56
N LEU A 57 10.94 -25.57 14.56
CA LEU A 57 11.98 -25.61 15.59
C LEU A 57 11.64 -26.57 16.74
N ASN A 58 10.37 -26.96 16.87
CA ASN A 58 9.83 -27.71 18.00
C ASN A 58 10.23 -27.05 19.34
N ALA A 59 9.95 -25.76 19.44
CA ALA A 59 10.29 -24.88 20.56
C ALA A 59 9.37 -23.64 20.56
N GLN A 60 9.23 -23.01 21.72
CA GLN A 60 8.50 -21.77 21.89
C GLN A 60 9.39 -20.57 21.52
N THR A 61 8.95 -19.72 20.62
CA THR A 61 9.52 -18.38 20.41
C THR A 61 8.82 -17.43 21.37
N VAL A 62 9.59 -16.66 22.15
CA VAL A 62 9.07 -15.69 23.11
C VAL A 62 9.78 -14.36 22.94
N TYR A 63 9.02 -13.32 22.62
CA TYR A 63 9.48 -11.94 22.57
C TYR A 63 9.11 -11.26 23.88
N ILE A 64 10.08 -10.59 24.50
CA ILE A 64 9.94 -9.93 25.78
C ILE A 64 10.46 -8.51 25.65
N SER A 65 9.62 -7.52 25.98
CA SER A 65 10.01 -6.12 26.06
C SER A 65 10.33 -5.69 27.49
N GLN A 66 11.22 -4.71 27.60
CA GLN A 66 11.60 -4.07 28.85
C GLN A 66 10.66 -2.89 29.17
N TYR A 67 10.28 -2.78 30.43
CA TYR A 67 9.44 -1.71 30.95
C TYR A 67 10.13 -1.00 32.12
N TYR A 68 9.69 0.23 32.40
CA TYR A 68 10.03 0.94 33.62
C TYR A 68 8.82 1.70 34.12
N GLN A 69 8.38 1.42 35.36
CA GLN A 69 7.16 2.00 35.94
C GLN A 69 5.92 1.77 35.05
N GLY A 70 5.85 0.61 34.41
CA GLY A 70 4.75 0.25 33.51
C GLY A 70 4.81 0.83 32.10
N ILE A 71 5.80 1.68 31.77
CA ILE A 71 5.99 2.27 30.44
C ILE A 71 7.04 1.47 29.66
N GLU A 72 6.75 1.11 28.41
CA GLU A 72 7.66 0.33 27.56
C GLU A 72 8.91 1.15 27.19
N ILE A 73 10.03 0.45 27.00
CA ILE A 73 11.25 1.02 26.42
C ILE A 73 11.37 0.54 24.97
N ALA A 74 11.16 1.45 24.02
CA ALA A 74 11.22 1.19 22.59
C ALA A 74 12.57 0.56 22.19
N ASN A 75 12.52 -0.39 21.27
CA ASN A 75 13.68 -1.15 20.78
C ASN A 75 14.46 -1.94 21.84
N SER A 76 13.90 -2.09 23.05
CA SER A 76 14.45 -2.92 24.14
C SER A 76 13.65 -4.22 24.24
N SER A 77 13.72 -5.04 23.18
CA SER A 77 12.93 -6.27 23.04
C SER A 77 13.80 -7.45 22.64
N SER A 78 13.87 -8.46 23.51
CA SER A 78 14.73 -9.63 23.35
C SER A 78 13.91 -10.86 22.97
N MET A 79 14.48 -11.71 22.12
CA MET A 79 13.89 -12.98 21.71
C MET A 79 14.53 -14.13 22.49
N PHE A 80 13.69 -15.02 23.00
CA PHE A 80 14.08 -16.26 23.69
C PHE A 80 13.46 -17.44 22.97
N LEU A 81 14.28 -18.42 22.62
CA LEU A 81 13.83 -19.72 22.15
C LEU A 81 13.83 -20.67 23.34
N ILE A 82 12.65 -21.09 23.78
CA ILE A 82 12.44 -21.90 24.99
C ILE A 82 11.99 -23.31 24.59
N LYS A 83 12.66 -24.31 25.12
CA LYS A 83 12.32 -25.72 24.92
C LYS A 83 12.50 -26.48 26.23
N ASP A 84 11.53 -27.33 26.57
CA ASP A 84 11.55 -28.11 27.82
C ASP A 84 11.81 -27.25 29.06
N ASN A 85 11.20 -26.05 29.09
CA ASN A 85 11.35 -25.01 30.12
C ASN A 85 12.77 -24.43 30.29
N GLU A 86 13.66 -24.62 29.31
CA GLU A 86 14.99 -24.03 29.28
C GLU A 86 15.18 -23.12 28.06
N VAL A 87 15.97 -22.05 28.23
CA VAL A 87 16.37 -21.17 27.12
C VAL A 87 17.49 -21.86 26.34
N ILE A 88 17.19 -22.28 25.10
CA ILE A 88 18.16 -22.93 24.21
C ILE A 88 18.90 -21.93 23.30
N SER A 89 18.29 -20.79 23.03
CA SER A 89 18.88 -19.68 22.28
C SER A 89 18.25 -18.36 22.69
N SER A 90 18.99 -17.26 22.58
CA SER A 90 18.45 -15.93 22.81
C SER A 90 19.17 -14.87 21.98
N SER A 91 18.43 -13.81 21.64
CA SER A 91 18.95 -12.58 21.07
C SER A 91 18.60 -11.43 22.03
N ILE A 92 19.61 -10.91 22.73
CA ILE A 92 19.44 -9.95 23.82
C ILE A 92 19.72 -8.52 23.33
N SER A 93 18.73 -7.65 23.49
CA SER A 93 18.78 -6.24 23.06
C SER A 93 18.42 -5.25 24.18
N PHE A 94 18.20 -5.74 25.40
CA PHE A 94 17.74 -4.91 26.51
C PHE A 94 18.67 -3.73 26.84
N GLU A 95 18.08 -2.59 27.16
CA GLU A 95 18.80 -1.40 27.59
C GLU A 95 19.38 -1.60 29.00
N LYS A 96 20.57 -1.04 29.22
CA LYS A 96 21.35 -1.19 30.47
C LYS A 96 21.39 0.11 31.26
N ASN A 97 21.52 0.03 32.57
CA ASN A 97 21.62 1.18 33.48
C ASN A 97 20.43 2.14 33.33
N ILE A 98 19.22 1.61 33.15
CA ILE A 98 18.01 2.39 32.78
C ILE A 98 17.79 3.60 33.69
N ILE A 99 17.90 3.41 35.02
CA ILE A 99 17.62 4.44 36.02
C ILE A 99 18.49 5.68 35.82
N SER A 100 19.76 5.48 35.44
CA SER A 100 20.70 6.58 35.19
C SER A 100 20.43 7.34 33.89
N LYS A 101 19.60 6.78 33.00
CA LYS A 101 19.33 7.31 31.66
C LYS A 101 17.97 8.00 31.55
N ILE A 102 17.04 7.74 32.45
CA ILE A 102 15.70 8.32 32.40
C ILE A 102 15.75 9.80 32.80
N ASN A 103 15.23 10.66 31.92
CA ASN A 103 15.19 12.11 32.15
C ASN A 103 13.95 12.57 32.94
N SER A 104 12.80 11.91 32.74
CA SER A 104 11.50 12.24 33.33
C SER A 104 10.58 11.03 33.29
N THR A 105 9.60 10.99 34.20
CA THR A 105 8.53 9.99 34.24
C THR A 105 7.14 10.62 34.14
N ASN A 106 7.05 11.94 33.98
CA ASN A 106 5.78 12.66 33.88
C ASN A 106 5.66 13.33 32.52
N ASN A 107 4.51 13.15 31.87
CA ASN A 107 4.14 13.86 30.66
C ASN A 107 3.78 15.31 31.04
N ALA A 108 4.45 16.29 30.43
CA ALA A 108 4.11 17.71 30.61
C ALA A 108 3.13 18.20 29.54
N ILE A 109 3.13 17.59 28.35
CA ILE A 109 2.16 17.86 27.29
C ILE A 109 0.99 16.88 27.32
N GLU A 110 -0.20 17.41 27.08
CA GLU A 110 -1.43 16.63 26.99
C GLU A 110 -1.51 15.80 25.69
N PRO A 111 -2.19 14.64 25.70
CA PRO A 111 -2.34 13.75 24.53
C PRO A 111 -2.74 14.43 23.22
N ILE A 112 -3.77 15.30 23.25
CA ILE A 112 -4.27 15.98 22.04
C ILE A 112 -3.21 16.93 21.47
N THR A 113 -2.46 17.62 22.34
CA THR A 113 -1.38 18.51 21.93
C THR A 113 -0.28 17.72 21.23
N ALA A 114 0.08 16.54 21.73
CA ALA A 114 1.06 15.66 21.09
C ALA A 114 0.60 15.19 19.70
N ILE A 115 -0.69 14.85 19.54
CA ILE A 115 -1.26 14.48 18.23
C ILE A 115 -1.18 15.64 17.24
N HIS A 116 -1.53 16.86 17.67
CA HIS A 116 -1.47 18.04 16.81
C HIS A 116 -0.03 18.41 16.44
N GLN A 117 0.91 18.28 17.37
CA GLN A 117 2.34 18.47 17.10
C GLN A 117 2.87 17.45 16.10
N ALA A 118 2.51 16.18 16.26
CA ALA A 118 2.87 15.11 15.33
C ALA A 118 2.36 15.40 13.92
N ALA A 119 1.08 15.74 13.79
CA ALA A 119 0.49 16.11 12.51
C ALA A 119 1.15 17.34 11.88
N SER A 120 1.43 18.39 12.66
CA SER A 120 2.13 19.58 12.18
C SER A 120 3.57 19.31 11.76
N SER A 121 4.30 18.43 12.46
CA SER A 121 5.68 18.07 12.10
C SER A 121 5.76 17.34 10.76
N MET A 122 4.71 16.61 10.38
CA MET A 122 4.58 15.94 9.08
C MET A 122 3.87 16.81 8.03
N GLU A 123 3.64 18.09 8.33
CA GLU A 123 2.94 19.03 7.43
C GLU A 123 1.55 18.54 6.98
N LEU A 124 0.89 17.71 7.80
CA LEU A 124 -0.44 17.19 7.48
C LEU A 124 -1.49 18.30 7.60
N ASN A 125 -2.48 18.28 6.71
CA ASN A 125 -3.61 19.20 6.75
C ASN A 125 -4.68 18.68 7.72
N PHE A 126 -4.92 19.39 8.83
CA PHE A 126 -5.94 19.01 9.80
C PHE A 126 -6.66 20.18 10.46
N ASN A 127 -7.84 19.91 10.99
CA ASN A 127 -8.58 20.79 11.89
C ASN A 127 -8.35 20.38 13.35
N THR A 128 -8.69 21.27 14.28
CA THR A 128 -8.45 21.04 15.71
C THR A 128 -9.47 20.11 16.40
N ASN A 129 -10.43 19.52 15.68
CA ASN A 129 -11.49 18.67 16.24
C ASN A 129 -11.01 17.25 16.53
N THR A 130 -10.05 17.13 17.45
CA THR A 130 -9.59 15.85 17.99
C THR A 130 -10.27 15.56 19.32
N TYR A 131 -10.81 14.36 19.49
CA TYR A 131 -11.41 13.93 20.75
C TYR A 131 -11.08 12.46 21.07
N ALA A 132 -11.02 12.13 22.35
CA ALA A 132 -10.76 10.78 22.82
C ALA A 132 -11.97 9.87 22.55
N THR A 133 -11.72 8.65 22.08
CA THR A 133 -12.75 7.63 21.82
C THR A 133 -12.67 6.46 22.79
N GLY A 134 -11.57 6.31 23.54
CA GLY A 134 -11.42 5.30 24.59
C GLY A 134 -9.98 4.87 24.79
N SER A 135 -9.79 3.69 25.37
CA SER A 135 -8.50 3.01 25.44
C SER A 135 -8.70 1.50 25.25
N ASP A 136 -7.67 0.81 24.79
CA ASP A 136 -7.69 -0.66 24.69
C ASP A 136 -7.31 -1.34 26.03
N GLN A 137 -7.24 -2.67 26.01
CA GLN A 137 -6.89 -3.48 27.20
C GLN A 137 -5.43 -3.31 27.63
N ASN A 138 -4.56 -2.82 26.75
CA ASN A 138 -3.14 -2.57 27.00
C ASN A 138 -2.89 -1.14 27.49
N GLY A 139 -3.93 -0.30 27.57
CA GLY A 139 -3.84 1.09 28.01
C GLY A 139 -3.46 2.07 26.89
N ILE A 140 -3.49 1.64 25.63
CA ILE A 140 -3.27 2.53 24.48
C ILE A 140 -4.50 3.42 24.33
N LEU A 141 -4.28 4.73 24.23
CA LEU A 141 -5.35 5.72 24.12
C LEU A 141 -5.77 5.87 22.66
N HIS A 142 -7.07 5.93 22.40
CA HIS A 142 -7.64 6.09 21.06
C HIS A 142 -8.29 7.46 20.90
N PHE A 143 -8.07 8.09 19.76
CA PHE A 143 -8.60 9.40 19.39
C PHE A 143 -9.20 9.37 17.98
N SER A 144 -10.09 10.31 17.70
CA SER A 144 -10.66 10.53 16.38
C SER A 144 -10.40 11.96 15.91
N ASN A 145 -9.98 12.10 14.66
CA ASN A 145 -9.96 13.36 13.91
C ASN A 145 -10.10 13.03 12.41
N SER A 146 -11.28 13.28 11.86
CA SER A 146 -11.61 12.89 10.48
C SER A 146 -10.81 13.62 9.40
N SER A 147 -10.16 14.74 9.73
CA SER A 147 -9.27 15.43 8.78
C SER A 147 -7.88 14.80 8.70
N LEU A 148 -7.47 14.07 9.74
CA LEU A 148 -6.19 13.34 9.76
C LEU A 148 -6.33 11.92 9.25
N SER A 149 -7.32 11.19 9.78
CA SER A 149 -7.48 9.77 9.54
C SER A 149 -8.94 9.34 9.60
N SER A 150 -9.30 8.39 8.75
CA SER A 150 -10.57 7.66 8.79
C SER A 150 -10.56 6.57 9.87
N LYS A 151 -9.37 6.18 10.36
CA LYS A 151 -9.16 5.18 11.42
C LYS A 151 -8.82 5.86 12.76
N PRO A 152 -8.99 5.14 13.89
CA PRO A 152 -8.60 5.67 15.20
C PRO A 152 -7.10 5.98 15.27
N ILE A 153 -6.78 7.20 15.71
CA ILE A 153 -5.41 7.61 16.04
C ILE A 153 -5.05 6.96 17.38
N LYS A 154 -3.95 6.19 17.41
CA LYS A 154 -3.51 5.50 18.64
C LYS A 154 -2.37 6.26 19.29
N LEU A 155 -2.39 6.37 20.61
CA LEU A 155 -1.40 7.10 21.39
C LEU A 155 -0.94 6.26 22.58
N ASN A 156 0.38 6.05 22.70
CA ASN A 156 0.98 5.23 23.76
C ASN A 156 2.17 5.98 24.39
N PRO A 157 2.27 6.11 25.74
CA PRO A 157 3.48 6.61 26.36
C PRO A 157 4.59 5.55 26.23
N ILE A 158 5.77 5.97 25.77
CA ILE A 158 6.91 5.07 25.57
C ILE A 158 8.24 5.79 25.83
N PHE A 159 9.20 5.08 26.40
CA PHE A 159 10.58 5.55 26.47
C PHE A 159 11.31 5.25 25.17
N ILE A 160 11.96 6.26 24.58
CA ILE A 160 12.86 6.07 23.44
C ILE A 160 14.27 6.49 23.80
N LYS A 161 15.26 5.73 23.31
CA LYS A 161 16.66 6.07 23.48
C LYS A 161 17.09 7.13 22.48
N THR A 162 17.58 8.25 22.99
CA THR A 162 18.30 9.28 22.22
C THR A 162 19.70 9.41 22.81
N GLU A 163 20.73 9.07 22.03
CA GLU A 163 22.11 9.00 22.49
C GLU A 163 22.25 8.09 23.73
N ASN A 164 22.50 8.66 24.91
CA ASN A 164 22.63 7.95 26.18
C ASN A 164 21.48 8.22 27.17
N ILE A 165 20.40 8.85 26.72
CA ILE A 165 19.25 9.23 27.54
C ILE A 165 18.02 8.46 27.06
N LEU A 166 17.19 8.00 28.00
CA LEU A 166 15.85 7.49 27.74
C LEU A 166 14.85 8.63 27.95
N ARG A 167 14.23 9.07 26.86
CA ARG A 167 13.24 10.14 26.85
C ARG A 167 11.84 9.57 26.88
N LEU A 168 11.00 10.10 27.76
CA LEU A 168 9.57 9.81 27.74
C LEU A 168 8.91 10.53 26.56
N THR A 169 8.25 9.77 25.71
CA THR A 169 7.59 10.26 24.50
C THR A 169 6.15 9.76 24.41
N TRP A 170 5.32 10.50 23.69
CA TRP A 170 4.08 10.00 23.14
C TRP A 170 4.36 9.40 21.76
N GLN A 171 4.18 8.09 21.61
CA GLN A 171 4.12 7.44 20.31
C GLN A 171 2.72 7.63 19.73
N VAL A 172 2.64 8.35 18.63
CA VAL A 172 1.42 8.69 17.90
C VAL A 172 1.38 7.85 16.62
N TYR A 173 0.37 6.99 16.48
CA TYR A 173 0.09 6.26 15.24
C TYR A 173 -0.99 6.97 14.44
N ILE A 174 -0.69 7.35 13.19
CA ILE A 174 -1.62 7.98 12.26
C ILE A 174 -1.52 7.29 10.90
N GLU A 175 -2.65 6.81 10.40
CA GLU A 175 -2.80 6.42 8.99
C GLU A 175 -3.50 7.56 8.25
N THR A 176 -2.85 8.11 7.23
CA THR A 176 -3.36 9.29 6.52
C THR A 176 -4.61 8.95 5.70
N ASN A 177 -5.49 9.94 5.48
CA ASN A 177 -6.74 9.74 4.73
C ASN A 177 -6.54 9.33 3.27
N ASP A 178 -5.39 9.65 2.66
CA ASP A 178 -4.99 9.20 1.33
C ASP A 178 -4.33 7.80 1.35
N ASN A 179 -4.19 7.20 2.53
CA ASN A 179 -3.61 5.89 2.77
C ASN A 179 -2.16 5.72 2.24
N GLN A 180 -1.46 6.84 2.00
CA GLN A 180 -0.07 6.81 1.52
C GLN A 180 0.94 6.63 2.65
N HIS A 181 0.56 6.95 3.88
CA HIS A 181 1.45 6.91 5.03
C HIS A 181 0.81 6.25 6.26
N MET A 182 1.61 5.46 6.96
CA MET A 182 1.27 4.86 8.26
C MET A 182 2.35 5.26 9.27
N TYR A 183 2.21 6.45 9.83
CA TYR A 183 3.24 7.04 10.68
C TYR A 183 3.20 6.50 12.11
N LEU A 184 4.38 6.21 12.65
CA LEU A 184 4.68 6.14 14.08
C LEU A 184 5.61 7.29 14.46
N LEU A 185 5.04 8.30 15.11
CA LEU A 185 5.72 9.56 15.46
C LEU A 185 5.97 9.61 16.95
N TYR A 186 7.19 9.88 17.37
CA TYR A 186 7.58 9.93 18.78
C TYR A 186 7.76 11.37 19.20
N ILE A 187 6.77 11.91 19.92
CA ILE A 187 6.76 13.30 20.37
C ILE A 187 7.28 13.36 21.81
N ASP A 188 8.30 14.17 22.07
CA ASP A 188 8.83 14.40 23.41
C ASP A 188 7.73 14.89 24.34
N SER A 189 7.50 14.14 25.42
CA SER A 189 6.38 14.39 26.33
C SER A 189 6.53 15.69 27.14
N ILE A 190 7.67 16.39 27.02
CA ILE A 190 7.94 17.66 27.71
C ILE A 190 7.97 18.82 26.72
N SER A 191 8.79 18.73 25.67
CA SER A 191 8.98 19.83 24.71
C SER A 191 7.95 19.83 23.59
N GLY A 192 7.36 18.67 23.26
CA GLY A 192 6.54 18.51 22.07
C GLY A 192 7.32 18.40 20.77
N GLU A 193 8.64 18.20 20.85
CA GLU A 193 9.51 18.00 19.70
C GLU A 193 9.33 16.60 19.11
N LEU A 194 9.36 16.47 17.79
CA LEU A 194 9.45 15.18 17.11
C LEU A 194 10.86 14.60 17.30
N ILE A 195 10.95 13.47 18.00
CA ILE A 195 12.20 12.77 18.30
C ILE A 195 12.53 11.72 17.25
N LYS A 196 11.51 11.02 16.74
CA LYS A 196 11.68 9.97 15.75
C LYS A 196 10.41 9.86 14.90
N GLU A 197 10.64 9.62 13.62
CA GLU A 197 9.62 9.28 12.63
C GLU A 197 9.91 7.88 12.11
N ILE A 198 8.85 7.10 11.93
CA ILE A 198 8.87 5.84 11.19
C ILE A 198 7.61 5.85 10.34
N ASP A 199 7.76 5.64 9.04
CA ASP A 199 6.65 5.29 8.16
C ASP A 199 6.63 3.77 7.99
N LEU A 200 5.49 3.14 8.31
CA LEU A 200 5.31 1.70 8.15
C LEU A 200 4.99 1.31 6.69
N VAL A 201 4.77 2.28 5.82
CA VAL A 201 4.64 2.05 4.37
C VAL A 201 6.04 1.92 3.77
N ILE A 202 6.41 0.69 3.42
CA ILE A 202 7.70 0.40 2.78
C ILE A 202 7.59 0.71 1.28
N SER A 203 8.59 1.40 0.73
CA SER A 203 8.72 1.68 -0.70
C SER A 203 10.20 1.62 -1.13
N CYS A 204 10.48 1.47 -2.42
CA CYS A 204 11.84 1.50 -2.97
C CYS A 204 12.13 2.82 -3.69
N ASN A 205 13.28 3.45 -3.46
CA ASN A 205 13.72 4.58 -4.29
C ASN A 205 14.91 4.15 -5.15
N PHE A 206 14.72 4.11 -6.47
CA PHE A 206 15.77 3.77 -7.43
C PHE A 206 16.41 5.06 -7.99
N SER A 207 16.98 5.88 -7.14
CA SER A 207 17.77 7.04 -7.59
C SER A 207 19.05 6.56 -8.28
N HIS A 208 19.21 6.92 -9.55
CA HIS A 208 20.35 6.57 -10.41
C HIS A 208 21.69 7.25 -10.05
N ASP A 209 21.83 7.83 -8.85
CA ASP A 209 22.96 8.69 -8.49
C ASP A 209 24.12 7.98 -7.80
N GLU A 210 24.10 6.64 -7.69
CA GLU A 210 25.29 5.90 -7.33
C GLU A 210 25.53 4.74 -8.31
N GLU A 211 26.69 4.77 -8.98
CA GLU A 211 27.37 3.59 -9.51
C GLU A 211 27.70 2.63 -8.36
N ASN A 212 26.69 2.08 -7.70
CA ASN A 212 26.86 0.90 -6.89
C ASN A 212 27.04 -0.25 -7.86
N GLN A 213 28.29 -0.44 -8.27
CA GLN A 213 28.75 -1.72 -8.81
C GLN A 213 28.34 -2.77 -7.78
N HIS A 214 27.20 -3.42 -8.03
CA HIS A 214 26.88 -4.67 -7.39
C HIS A 214 27.99 -5.64 -7.79
N GLN A 215 29.06 -5.69 -6.99
CA GLN A 215 30.00 -6.79 -7.00
C GLN A 215 29.12 -8.03 -6.85
N PRO A 216 29.09 -8.94 -7.83
CA PRO A 216 28.33 -10.16 -7.68
C PRO A 216 28.95 -10.88 -6.48
N ARG A 217 28.30 -10.79 -5.32
CA ARG A 217 28.62 -11.67 -4.21
C ARG A 217 28.36 -13.06 -4.76
N HIS A 218 29.42 -13.86 -4.79
CA HIS A 218 29.45 -15.24 -5.25
C HIS A 218 28.05 -15.84 -5.21
N SER A 219 27.51 -16.16 -6.39
CA SER A 219 26.38 -17.06 -6.51
C SER A 219 26.76 -18.30 -5.72
N SER A 220 26.19 -18.41 -4.53
CA SER A 220 26.17 -19.67 -3.82
C SER A 220 25.27 -20.51 -4.70
N TYR A 221 25.87 -21.33 -5.56
CA TYR A 221 25.14 -22.34 -6.31
C TYR A 221 24.55 -23.28 -5.26
N PHE A 222 23.37 -22.95 -4.77
CA PHE A 222 22.49 -23.93 -4.15
C PHE A 222 22.21 -24.95 -5.25
N THR A 223 22.92 -26.06 -5.18
CA THR A 223 22.56 -27.26 -5.92
C THR A 223 21.37 -27.84 -5.18
N GLU A 224 20.21 -27.26 -5.41
CA GLU A 224 18.95 -27.83 -4.98
C GLU A 224 18.75 -29.11 -5.80
N THR A 225 19.00 -30.26 -5.17
CA THR A 225 18.22 -31.44 -5.50
C THR A 225 16.79 -31.16 -5.08
N PHE A 226 16.04 -30.48 -5.95
CA PHE A 226 14.59 -30.38 -5.82
C PHE A 226 14.02 -31.79 -5.95
N SER A 227 13.71 -32.42 -4.82
CA SER A 227 12.75 -33.51 -4.81
C SER A 227 11.40 -32.86 -5.09
N THR A 228 10.85 -33.09 -6.27
CA THR A 228 9.45 -32.75 -6.58
C THR A 228 8.56 -33.57 -5.66
N GLN A 229 8.27 -33.07 -4.46
CA GLN A 229 7.13 -33.54 -3.70
C GLN A 229 5.89 -32.93 -4.35
N THR A 230 4.93 -33.80 -4.65
CA THR A 230 3.60 -33.36 -5.08
C THR A 230 2.97 -32.70 -3.87
N ALA A 231 2.85 -31.37 -3.87
CA ALA A 231 2.06 -30.66 -2.87
C ALA A 231 0.62 -31.19 -2.94
N THR A 232 0.05 -31.57 -1.81
CA THR A 232 -1.37 -31.84 -1.71
C THR A 232 -2.12 -30.54 -1.90
N THR A 233 -3.14 -30.52 -2.75
CA THR A 233 -3.95 -29.33 -3.05
C THR A 233 -5.37 -29.46 -2.50
N PHE A 234 -5.99 -28.35 -2.12
CA PHE A 234 -7.40 -28.30 -1.74
C PHE A 234 -8.29 -28.31 -2.99
N MET A 235 -8.97 -29.43 -3.26
CA MET A 235 -9.80 -29.60 -4.45
C MET A 235 -11.12 -28.83 -4.35
N ASP A 236 -11.14 -27.59 -4.85
CA ASP A 236 -12.30 -26.69 -4.90
C ASP A 236 -12.81 -26.40 -6.33
N ASN A 237 -12.16 -26.97 -7.34
CA ASN A 237 -12.37 -26.70 -8.78
C ASN A 237 -11.99 -25.29 -9.24
N SER A 238 -11.35 -24.48 -8.40
CA SER A 238 -10.85 -23.18 -8.83
C SER A 238 -9.72 -23.34 -9.84
N GLN A 239 -9.63 -22.41 -10.80
CA GLN A 239 -8.51 -22.36 -11.74
C GLN A 239 -8.10 -20.92 -12.05
N TYR A 240 -6.80 -20.72 -12.27
CA TYR A 240 -6.21 -19.40 -12.46
C TYR A 240 -5.23 -19.44 -13.63
N ASN A 241 -5.34 -18.49 -14.56
CA ASN A 241 -4.33 -18.28 -15.61
C ASN A 241 -3.29 -17.26 -15.13
N VAL A 242 -2.09 -17.72 -14.78
CA VAL A 242 -1.09 -16.91 -14.07
C VAL A 242 0.33 -17.26 -14.48
N TYR A 243 1.29 -16.41 -14.12
CA TYR A 243 2.71 -16.76 -14.12
C TYR A 243 3.00 -17.60 -12.87
N ALA A 244 2.74 -18.90 -12.97
CA ALA A 244 2.88 -19.82 -11.84
C ALA A 244 4.33 -19.86 -11.33
N LEU A 245 4.50 -19.81 -10.00
CA LEU A 245 5.78 -20.01 -9.34
C LEU A 245 6.48 -21.29 -9.88
N PRO A 246 7.80 -21.24 -10.14
CA PRO A 246 8.76 -20.22 -9.71
C PRO A 246 9.01 -19.09 -10.71
N LEU A 247 8.11 -18.85 -11.67
CA LEU A 247 8.27 -17.72 -12.60
C LEU A 247 8.21 -16.39 -11.84
N GLU A 248 9.28 -15.62 -11.89
CA GLU A 248 9.35 -14.30 -11.25
C GLU A 248 8.62 -13.22 -12.06
N SER A 249 8.63 -13.34 -13.39
CA SER A 249 8.02 -12.35 -14.28
C SER A 249 7.74 -12.93 -15.68
N PRO A 250 7.02 -12.21 -16.54
CA PRO A 250 6.76 -12.65 -17.92
C PRO A 250 8.03 -12.84 -18.78
N ASN A 251 9.17 -12.27 -18.37
CA ASN A 251 10.44 -12.48 -19.06
C ASN A 251 11.05 -13.86 -18.79
N HIS A 252 10.54 -14.58 -17.78
CA HIS A 252 11.09 -15.86 -17.32
C HIS A 252 10.30 -17.09 -17.80
N GLY A 253 9.12 -16.89 -18.40
CA GLY A 253 8.30 -17.98 -18.90
C GLY A 253 6.91 -17.52 -19.34
N ASN A 254 6.11 -18.47 -19.80
CA ASN A 254 4.73 -18.22 -20.22
C ASN A 254 3.75 -18.46 -19.05
N GLU A 255 2.58 -17.84 -19.13
CA GLU A 255 1.45 -18.15 -18.25
C GLU A 255 1.00 -19.62 -18.37
N SER A 256 0.34 -20.11 -17.33
CA SER A 256 -0.25 -21.45 -17.29
C SER A 256 -1.50 -21.48 -16.42
N ILE A 257 -2.41 -22.41 -16.74
CA ILE A 257 -3.57 -22.70 -15.90
C ILE A 257 -3.13 -23.55 -14.71
N VAL A 258 -3.30 -23.01 -13.51
CA VAL A 258 -3.12 -23.73 -12.25
C VAL A 258 -4.49 -24.07 -11.67
N ASN A 259 -4.69 -25.34 -11.32
CA ASN A 259 -5.96 -25.84 -10.79
C ASN A 259 -5.83 -26.06 -9.29
N SER A 260 -6.78 -25.51 -8.52
CA SER A 260 -6.90 -25.69 -7.08
C SER A 260 -5.56 -25.54 -6.33
N PRO A 261 -4.80 -24.44 -6.49
CA PRO A 261 -3.45 -24.30 -5.94
C PRO A 261 -3.35 -24.24 -4.41
N ALA A 262 -4.46 -24.01 -3.70
CA ALA A 262 -4.45 -23.76 -2.26
C ALA A 262 -3.84 -24.93 -1.46
N ASP A 263 -2.93 -24.59 -0.54
CA ASP A 263 -2.36 -25.56 0.38
C ASP A 263 -3.41 -25.96 1.45
N PRO A 264 -3.70 -27.26 1.65
CA PRO A 264 -4.77 -27.71 2.53
C PRO A 264 -4.45 -27.55 4.02
N VAL A 265 -3.22 -27.19 4.39
CA VAL A 265 -2.83 -26.89 5.77
C VAL A 265 -2.93 -25.40 6.03
N ALA A 266 -2.37 -24.58 5.14
CA ALA A 266 -2.36 -23.12 5.29
C ALA A 266 -3.73 -22.49 4.94
N SER A 267 -4.39 -23.01 3.91
CA SER A 267 -5.68 -22.57 3.38
C SER A 267 -6.69 -23.74 3.33
N PRO A 268 -7.11 -24.28 4.50
CA PRO A 268 -7.89 -25.51 4.59
C PRO A 268 -9.30 -25.46 3.98
N PHE A 269 -9.80 -24.26 3.65
CA PHE A 269 -11.09 -24.01 2.99
C PHE A 269 -10.94 -23.42 1.58
N GLY A 270 -9.72 -23.41 1.03
CA GLY A 270 -9.39 -22.75 -0.23
C GLY A 270 -9.19 -21.24 -0.05
N TRP A 271 -8.96 -20.54 -1.17
CA TRP A 271 -8.62 -19.11 -1.16
C TRP A 271 -9.82 -18.15 -1.21
N HIS A 272 -11.05 -18.68 -1.29
CA HIS A 272 -12.29 -17.91 -1.48
C HIS A 272 -13.28 -18.02 -0.31
N ASP A 273 -12.86 -18.64 0.79
CA ASP A 273 -13.63 -18.76 2.02
C ASP A 273 -13.11 -17.78 3.08
N THR A 274 -13.99 -17.31 3.97
CA THR A 274 -13.63 -16.47 5.12
C THR A 274 -14.27 -16.93 6.43
N ASN A 275 -15.21 -17.88 6.38
CA ASN A 275 -16.03 -18.21 7.53
C ASN A 275 -15.82 -19.65 8.04
N ALA A 276 -14.89 -20.41 7.44
CA ALA A 276 -14.59 -21.79 7.77
C ALA A 276 -15.76 -22.76 7.53
N VAL A 277 -16.66 -22.43 6.60
CA VAL A 277 -17.74 -23.30 6.14
C VAL A 277 -17.36 -23.81 4.75
N VAL A 278 -17.56 -25.10 4.50
CA VAL A 278 -17.19 -25.70 3.22
C VAL A 278 -17.94 -25.01 2.06
N GLY A 279 -17.18 -24.42 1.16
CA GLY A 279 -17.65 -23.73 -0.04
C GLY A 279 -17.09 -22.31 -0.11
N PRO A 280 -17.02 -21.70 -1.29
CA PRO A 280 -16.57 -20.31 -1.40
C PRO A 280 -17.60 -19.34 -0.85
N ASP A 281 -17.15 -18.35 -0.08
CA ASP A 281 -17.94 -17.17 0.31
C ASP A 281 -17.97 -16.13 -0.81
N PHE A 282 -16.93 -16.09 -1.63
CA PHE A 282 -16.75 -15.14 -2.72
C PHE A 282 -16.50 -15.84 -4.05
N THR A 283 -16.99 -15.25 -5.15
CA THR A 283 -16.66 -15.68 -6.51
C THR A 283 -15.68 -14.74 -7.20
N ILE A 284 -15.25 -13.70 -6.50
CA ILE A 284 -14.25 -12.71 -6.94
C ILE A 284 -12.89 -13.02 -6.33
N THR A 285 -11.82 -12.29 -6.70
CA THR A 285 -10.47 -12.40 -6.10
C THR A 285 -10.42 -11.95 -4.63
N ARG A 286 -11.12 -12.65 -3.74
CA ARG A 286 -11.23 -12.37 -2.30
C ARG A 286 -11.42 -13.65 -1.49
N GLY A 287 -10.73 -13.74 -0.36
CA GLY A 287 -11.04 -14.72 0.68
C GLY A 287 -10.22 -14.49 1.94
N ASN A 288 -9.82 -15.57 2.62
CA ASN A 288 -9.24 -15.49 3.96
C ASN A 288 -7.93 -14.70 3.99
N ASN A 289 -7.06 -14.86 2.99
CA ASN A 289 -5.68 -14.37 3.05
C ASN A 289 -5.53 -12.97 2.42
N VAL A 290 -6.30 -12.69 1.37
CA VAL A 290 -6.17 -11.48 0.56
C VAL A 290 -7.50 -11.09 -0.10
N PHE A 291 -7.70 -9.79 -0.26
CA PHE A 291 -8.69 -9.19 -1.13
C PHE A 291 -7.96 -8.36 -2.21
N ALA A 292 -8.01 -8.82 -3.45
CA ALA A 292 -7.37 -8.14 -4.58
C ALA A 292 -8.39 -7.40 -5.45
N GLN A 293 -8.12 -6.14 -5.77
CA GLN A 293 -9.00 -5.24 -6.53
C GLN A 293 -8.17 -4.24 -7.35
N ASP A 294 -8.79 -3.47 -8.24
CA ASP A 294 -8.16 -2.28 -8.82
C ASP A 294 -8.18 -1.09 -7.85
N ASP A 295 -7.25 -0.14 -8.00
CA ASP A 295 -7.33 1.18 -7.33
C ASP A 295 -6.85 2.31 -8.26
N PHE A 296 -7.55 2.51 -9.38
CA PHE A 296 -7.08 3.46 -10.40
C PHE A 296 -7.03 4.92 -9.95
N ASP A 297 -7.81 5.32 -8.95
CA ASP A 297 -7.80 6.69 -8.42
C ASP A 297 -6.75 6.89 -7.31
N GLY A 298 -6.25 5.79 -6.73
CA GLY A 298 -5.20 5.79 -5.72
C GLY A 298 -5.66 6.43 -4.41
N ASP A 299 -6.97 6.43 -4.13
CA ASP A 299 -7.52 7.07 -2.94
C ASP A 299 -7.48 6.14 -1.71
N GLY A 300 -7.37 4.83 -1.93
CA GLY A 300 -7.32 3.79 -0.90
C GLY A 300 -8.51 3.66 0.04
N SER A 301 -9.59 4.35 -0.29
CA SER A 301 -10.83 4.43 0.49
C SER A 301 -12.03 3.86 -0.27
N THR A 302 -11.96 3.84 -1.60
CA THR A 302 -12.96 3.30 -2.49
C THR A 302 -12.68 1.81 -2.75
N ILE A 303 -13.72 0.97 -2.66
CA ILE A 303 -13.62 -0.44 -3.07
C ILE A 303 -13.62 -0.49 -4.60
N GLY A 304 -12.53 -1.01 -5.17
CA GLY A 304 -12.36 -1.17 -6.61
C GLY A 304 -13.09 -2.39 -7.17
N ALA A 305 -12.94 -2.62 -8.48
CA ALA A 305 -13.46 -3.83 -9.09
C ALA A 305 -12.50 -5.01 -8.89
N SER A 306 -13.08 -6.20 -8.76
CA SER A 306 -12.35 -7.46 -8.67
C SER A 306 -12.87 -8.42 -9.74
N PRO A 307 -11.99 -9.17 -10.42
CA PRO A 307 -12.41 -10.20 -11.37
C PRO A 307 -13.32 -11.23 -10.72
N ASP A 308 -14.39 -11.63 -11.42
CA ASP A 308 -15.38 -12.62 -10.98
C ASP A 308 -15.23 -13.91 -11.81
N GLY A 309 -14.87 -15.01 -11.15
CA GLY A 309 -14.76 -16.34 -11.75
C GLY A 309 -16.07 -17.12 -11.77
N GLY A 310 -17.15 -16.52 -11.27
CA GLY A 310 -18.47 -17.12 -11.17
C GLY A 310 -18.52 -18.32 -10.21
N ILE A 311 -19.63 -19.07 -10.27
CA ILE A 311 -19.85 -20.24 -9.39
C ILE A 311 -18.80 -21.36 -9.53
N THR A 312 -18.10 -21.39 -10.66
CA THR A 312 -17.05 -22.38 -10.94
C THR A 312 -15.67 -21.91 -10.52
N LEU A 313 -15.51 -20.67 -10.06
CA LEU A 313 -14.21 -20.08 -9.72
C LEU A 313 -13.21 -20.18 -10.88
N ASP A 314 -13.66 -19.86 -12.09
CA ASP A 314 -12.84 -19.88 -13.31
C ASP A 314 -12.22 -18.50 -13.57
N PHE A 315 -10.98 -18.32 -13.14
CA PHE A 315 -10.19 -17.10 -13.32
C PHE A 315 -9.22 -17.22 -14.50
N SER A 316 -9.69 -17.74 -15.64
CA SER A 316 -8.88 -17.89 -16.86
C SER A 316 -8.78 -16.60 -17.68
N PHE A 317 -8.38 -15.50 -17.03
CA PHE A 317 -8.14 -14.21 -17.70
C PHE A 317 -6.70 -14.18 -18.26
N PRO A 318 -6.50 -14.09 -19.59
CA PRO A 318 -5.16 -14.09 -20.17
C PRO A 318 -4.42 -12.77 -19.91
N GLN A 319 -3.10 -12.87 -19.71
CA GLN A 319 -2.23 -11.72 -19.57
C GLN A 319 -1.93 -11.09 -20.94
N GLN A 320 -2.38 -9.85 -21.12
CA GLN A 320 -2.18 -9.06 -22.34
C GLN A 320 -1.12 -7.98 -22.09
N LEU A 321 0.15 -8.29 -22.41
CA LEU A 321 1.27 -7.39 -22.15
C LEU A 321 1.51 -6.34 -23.24
N ASP A 322 0.79 -6.46 -24.35
CA ASP A 322 0.88 -5.64 -25.56
C ASP A 322 -0.37 -4.77 -25.78
N VAL A 323 -1.14 -4.56 -24.72
CA VAL A 323 -2.30 -3.64 -24.66
C VAL A 323 -2.12 -2.65 -23.50
N PRO A 324 -2.88 -1.54 -23.42
CA PRO A 324 -2.89 -0.69 -22.24
C PRO A 324 -3.06 -1.53 -20.97
N ALA A 325 -2.26 -1.27 -19.93
CA ALA A 325 -2.32 -2.05 -18.69
C ALA A 325 -3.75 -2.15 -18.13
N ARG A 326 -4.53 -1.07 -18.24
CA ARG A 326 -5.94 -1.02 -17.83
C ARG A 326 -6.82 -2.05 -18.56
N ASP A 327 -6.55 -2.33 -19.83
CA ASP A 327 -7.30 -3.33 -20.60
C ASP A 327 -6.94 -4.76 -20.14
N ASN A 328 -5.82 -4.92 -19.43
CA ASN A 328 -5.37 -6.17 -18.82
C ASN A 328 -5.69 -6.28 -17.31
N ILE A 329 -6.50 -5.38 -16.74
CA ILE A 329 -6.71 -5.33 -15.27
C ILE A 329 -7.15 -6.67 -14.68
N ASN A 330 -8.04 -7.41 -15.36
CA ASN A 330 -8.52 -8.68 -14.82
C ASN A 330 -7.42 -9.74 -14.71
N GLY A 331 -6.56 -9.84 -15.72
CA GLY A 331 -5.41 -10.73 -15.67
C GLY A 331 -4.50 -10.33 -14.52
N SER A 332 -4.12 -9.06 -14.46
CA SER A 332 -3.23 -8.52 -13.43
C SER A 332 -3.72 -8.76 -12.01
N THR A 333 -4.99 -8.45 -11.71
CA THR A 333 -5.57 -8.66 -10.37
C THR A 333 -5.62 -10.15 -10.00
N VAL A 334 -5.85 -11.05 -10.98
CA VAL A 334 -5.79 -12.50 -10.74
C VAL A 334 -4.37 -12.98 -10.45
N ASN A 335 -3.37 -12.46 -11.16
CA ASN A 335 -1.96 -12.77 -10.87
C ASN A 335 -1.55 -12.28 -9.49
N LEU A 336 -1.97 -11.06 -9.10
CA LEU A 336 -1.73 -10.48 -7.78
C LEU A 336 -2.38 -11.31 -6.67
N PHE A 337 -3.64 -11.72 -6.86
CA PHE A 337 -4.36 -12.60 -5.94
C PHE A 337 -3.66 -13.95 -5.76
N TYR A 338 -3.24 -14.57 -6.87
CA TYR A 338 -2.49 -15.82 -6.85
C TYR A 338 -1.17 -15.68 -6.09
N MET A 339 -0.37 -14.66 -6.39
CA MET A 339 0.93 -14.46 -5.75
C MET A 339 0.81 -14.19 -4.25
N ASN A 340 -0.17 -13.38 -3.81
CA ASN A 340 -0.41 -13.13 -2.39
C ASN A 340 -0.79 -14.41 -1.64
N ASN A 341 -1.72 -15.21 -2.19
CA ASN A 341 -2.11 -16.48 -1.56
C ASN A 341 -0.97 -17.51 -1.55
N MET A 342 -0.19 -17.61 -2.63
CA MET A 342 0.98 -18.50 -2.66
C MET A 342 2.02 -18.08 -1.62
N MET A 343 2.30 -16.78 -1.49
CA MET A 343 3.21 -16.29 -0.45
C MET A 343 2.68 -16.61 0.94
N HIS A 344 1.40 -16.38 1.20
CA HIS A 344 0.75 -16.79 2.45
C HIS A 344 0.98 -18.28 2.74
N ASP A 345 0.61 -19.16 1.80
CA ASP A 345 0.68 -20.60 1.98
C ASP A 345 2.14 -21.09 2.17
N ILE A 346 3.09 -20.50 1.45
CA ILE A 346 4.53 -20.80 1.60
C ILE A 346 5.04 -20.35 2.97
N TRP A 347 4.80 -19.10 3.36
CA TRP A 347 5.29 -18.56 4.65
C TRP A 347 4.66 -19.27 5.84
N TYR A 348 3.44 -19.75 5.71
CA TYR A 348 2.78 -20.60 6.71
C TYR A 348 3.63 -21.84 7.03
N GLN A 349 4.18 -22.51 6.00
CA GLN A 349 5.05 -23.68 6.20
C GLN A 349 6.37 -23.34 6.92
N TYR A 350 6.81 -22.09 6.85
CA TYR A 350 7.98 -21.57 7.56
C TYR A 350 7.66 -21.01 8.95
N GLY A 351 6.40 -21.08 9.39
CA GLY A 351 5.97 -20.70 10.73
C GLY A 351 5.41 -19.29 10.84
N PHE A 352 5.11 -18.62 9.73
CA PHE A 352 4.27 -17.43 9.74
C PHE A 352 2.80 -17.86 9.72
N ASP A 353 2.35 -18.38 10.86
CA ASP A 353 0.98 -18.86 11.12
C ASP A 353 0.18 -17.86 11.97
N GLU A 354 -1.05 -18.20 12.29
CA GLU A 354 -2.01 -17.31 12.96
C GLU A 354 -1.50 -16.82 14.32
N ALA A 355 -0.95 -17.74 15.14
CA ALA A 355 -0.37 -17.38 16.43
C ALA A 355 0.88 -16.50 16.31
N SER A 356 1.52 -16.49 15.14
CA SER A 356 2.71 -15.70 14.84
C SER A 356 2.39 -14.38 14.12
N GLY A 357 1.11 -14.05 13.94
CA GLY A 357 0.63 -12.79 13.36
C GLY A 357 0.65 -12.77 11.84
N ASN A 358 0.26 -13.88 11.20
CA ASN A 358 0.02 -13.90 9.76
C ASN A 358 -1.27 -13.13 9.39
N PHE A 359 -1.44 -12.85 8.11
CA PHE A 359 -2.56 -12.05 7.60
C PHE A 359 -3.72 -12.95 7.21
N GLN A 360 -4.78 -12.99 8.01
CA GLN A 360 -5.97 -13.80 7.76
C GLN A 360 -7.26 -13.15 8.29
N SER A 361 -8.34 -13.28 7.53
CA SER A 361 -9.66 -12.82 7.99
C SER A 361 -10.19 -13.65 9.17
N ASN A 362 -9.88 -14.95 9.21
CA ASN A 362 -10.35 -15.91 10.19
C ASN A 362 -9.20 -16.85 10.54
N ASN A 363 -8.85 -16.88 11.83
CA ASN A 363 -7.70 -17.64 12.32
C ASN A 363 -8.08 -19.07 12.76
N TYR A 364 -9.33 -19.49 12.54
CA TYR A 364 -9.84 -20.83 12.88
C TYR A 364 -9.70 -21.21 14.37
N GLY A 365 -9.50 -20.21 15.24
CA GLY A 365 -9.21 -20.40 16.66
C GLY A 365 -7.75 -20.80 16.97
N ASN A 366 -6.82 -20.65 16.02
CA ASN A 366 -5.41 -21.03 16.16
C ASN A 366 -4.54 -19.98 16.91
N GLY A 367 -5.10 -18.84 17.29
CA GLY A 367 -4.38 -17.75 17.98
C GLY A 367 -4.28 -16.49 17.11
N GLY A 368 -3.48 -15.52 17.54
CA GLY A 368 -3.36 -14.22 16.86
C GLY A 368 -4.61 -13.34 16.94
N LEU A 369 -4.54 -12.16 16.33
CA LEU A 369 -5.69 -11.30 16.10
C LEU A 369 -6.17 -11.46 14.65
N GLU A 370 -7.38 -11.97 14.46
CA GLU A 370 -7.97 -12.18 13.14
C GLU A 370 -8.50 -10.88 12.50
N GLY A 371 -8.87 -10.97 11.22
CA GLY A 371 -9.54 -9.88 10.49
C GLY A 371 -8.59 -9.03 9.66
N ASP A 372 -7.36 -9.50 9.44
CA ASP A 372 -6.24 -8.73 8.90
C ASP A 372 -5.68 -9.29 7.57
N PHE A 373 -6.55 -9.85 6.74
CA PHE A 373 -6.23 -10.18 5.36
C PHE A 373 -5.59 -9.00 4.61
N VAL A 374 -4.73 -9.30 3.64
CA VAL A 374 -4.07 -8.28 2.81
C VAL A 374 -5.08 -7.61 1.88
N VAL A 375 -5.14 -6.28 1.87
CA VAL A 375 -5.81 -5.52 0.80
C VAL A 375 -4.77 -5.27 -0.29
N ALA A 376 -4.97 -5.83 -1.48
CA ALA A 376 -4.00 -5.81 -2.57
C ALA A 376 -4.55 -5.08 -3.79
N ASP A 377 -4.05 -3.88 -4.00
CA ASP A 377 -4.54 -2.97 -5.03
C ASP A 377 -3.65 -3.05 -6.28
N ALA A 378 -4.24 -3.53 -7.37
CA ALA A 378 -3.61 -3.63 -8.67
C ALA A 378 -3.73 -2.31 -9.43
N GLN A 379 -2.67 -1.94 -10.15
CA GLN A 379 -2.60 -0.71 -10.95
C GLN A 379 -3.00 0.54 -10.15
N ASP A 380 -2.55 0.61 -8.90
CA ASP A 380 -2.85 1.71 -8.00
C ASP A 380 -2.36 3.04 -8.60
N GLY A 381 -3.26 4.03 -8.64
CA GLY A 381 -3.06 5.32 -9.30
C GLY A 381 -2.26 6.34 -8.50
N SER A 382 -1.89 6.04 -7.25
CA SER A 382 -1.14 6.94 -6.36
C SER A 382 0.35 7.04 -6.70
N GLY A 383 0.89 6.09 -7.47
CA GLY A 383 2.31 6.01 -7.77
C GLY A 383 2.67 5.36 -9.11
N PHE A 384 3.95 5.39 -9.44
CA PHE A 384 4.55 4.71 -10.60
C PHE A 384 5.95 4.20 -10.26
N ASN A 385 6.44 3.19 -11.00
CA ASN A 385 7.81 2.66 -10.93
C ASN A 385 8.24 2.16 -9.55
N ASN A 386 7.28 1.64 -8.79
CA ASN A 386 7.49 1.18 -7.43
C ASN A 386 6.35 0.22 -7.04
N ALA A 387 6.35 -0.19 -5.79
CA ALA A 387 5.20 -0.72 -5.09
C ALA A 387 5.30 -0.29 -3.63
N THR A 388 4.20 -0.36 -2.89
CA THR A 388 4.22 -0.13 -1.45
C THR A 388 3.55 -1.26 -0.68
N PHE A 389 3.99 -1.46 0.57
CA PHE A 389 3.32 -2.35 1.51
C PHE A 389 3.30 -1.71 2.90
N GLY A 390 2.11 -1.33 3.37
CA GLY A 390 1.88 -0.82 4.72
C GLY A 390 1.49 -1.94 5.66
N THR A 391 2.27 -2.17 6.72
CA THR A 391 2.01 -3.23 7.70
C THR A 391 1.64 -2.65 9.07
N PRO A 392 0.35 -2.51 9.41
CA PRO A 392 -0.06 -2.17 10.77
C PRO A 392 0.24 -3.33 11.72
N GLY A 393 -0.01 -3.15 13.02
CA GLY A 393 0.03 -4.26 13.97
C GLY A 393 -1.06 -5.31 13.69
N ASP A 394 -0.82 -6.54 14.16
CA ASP A 394 -1.71 -7.71 14.08
C ASP A 394 -3.19 -7.36 14.31
N GLY A 395 -4.09 -7.93 13.50
CA GLY A 395 -5.52 -7.59 13.48
C GLY A 395 -5.86 -6.29 12.71
N GLY A 396 -4.88 -5.61 12.14
CA GLY A 396 -5.08 -4.52 11.17
C GLY A 396 -4.72 -4.98 9.76
N ASN A 397 -5.59 -4.73 8.78
CA ASN A 397 -5.33 -5.14 7.40
C ASN A 397 -4.07 -4.41 6.85
N PRO A 398 -3.04 -5.13 6.41
CA PRO A 398 -1.98 -4.54 5.63
C PRO A 398 -2.50 -4.19 4.23
N ARG A 399 -1.86 -3.20 3.62
CA ARG A 399 -2.23 -2.70 2.29
C ARG A 399 -1.05 -2.74 1.34
N MET A 400 -1.23 -3.42 0.22
CA MET A 400 -0.26 -3.55 -0.86
C MET A 400 -0.74 -2.73 -2.05
N ASN A 401 0.08 -1.81 -2.54
CA ASN A 401 -0.24 -1.03 -3.74
C ASN A 401 0.77 -1.38 -4.84
N MET A 402 0.29 -2.01 -5.90
CA MET A 402 1.09 -2.36 -7.07
C MET A 402 0.93 -1.28 -8.14
N PHE A 403 2.02 -0.58 -8.44
CA PHE A 403 1.98 0.51 -9.41
C PHE A 403 2.32 0.05 -10.82
N LEU A 404 1.94 0.87 -11.79
CA LEU A 404 2.45 0.76 -13.15
C LEU A 404 3.90 1.24 -13.24
N TRP A 405 4.68 0.55 -14.05
CA TRP A 405 6.03 0.94 -14.43
C TRP A 405 5.99 1.70 -15.75
N ASN A 406 6.60 2.88 -15.77
CA ASN A 406 6.81 3.64 -16.99
C ASN A 406 7.61 2.80 -17.98
N ALA A 407 7.20 2.84 -19.25
CA ALA A 407 7.97 2.18 -20.29
C ALA A 407 9.39 2.81 -20.38
N PRO A 408 10.44 2.01 -20.67
CA PRO A 408 11.83 2.47 -20.66
C PRO A 408 12.03 3.76 -21.46
N THR A 409 12.68 4.75 -20.85
CA THR A 409 12.91 6.08 -21.45
C THR A 409 14.02 6.10 -22.51
N THR A 410 14.77 5.00 -22.67
CA THR A 410 15.76 4.87 -23.77
C THR A 410 15.03 4.54 -25.09
N GLY A 411 14.32 5.54 -25.62
CA GLY A 411 13.56 5.42 -26.87
C GLY A 411 12.33 6.34 -27.02
N GLY A 412 11.85 6.96 -25.94
CA GLY A 412 10.75 7.94 -25.99
C GLY A 412 9.35 7.32 -26.16
N VAL A 413 8.51 7.46 -25.13
CA VAL A 413 7.11 6.97 -25.11
C VAL A 413 6.21 8.09 -24.66
N ASN A 414 5.80 8.89 -25.64
CA ASN A 414 5.14 10.16 -25.45
C ASN A 414 3.95 10.18 -26.40
N PRO A 415 2.69 10.08 -25.91
CA PRO A 415 1.53 10.01 -26.79
C PRO A 415 1.34 11.29 -27.62
N LEU A 416 1.96 12.39 -27.17
CA LEU A 416 1.96 13.68 -27.83
C LEU A 416 3.33 14.00 -28.43
N THR A 417 3.35 14.30 -29.72
CA THR A 417 4.50 14.94 -30.36
C THR A 417 4.06 16.28 -30.92
N ILE A 418 4.79 17.34 -30.56
CA ILE A 418 4.62 18.65 -31.16
C ILE A 418 5.54 18.72 -32.38
N ASN A 419 4.94 18.91 -33.55
CA ASN A 419 5.60 18.76 -34.85
C ASN A 419 6.33 20.04 -35.30
N ASN A 420 6.05 21.19 -34.66
CA ASN A 420 6.60 22.49 -35.04
C ASN A 420 6.77 23.41 -33.82
N SER A 421 7.19 24.66 -34.05
CA SER A 421 7.45 25.69 -33.02
C SER A 421 8.72 25.46 -32.18
N ASN A 422 9.02 26.39 -31.27
CA ASN A 422 10.06 26.25 -30.26
C ASN A 422 9.72 25.23 -29.16
N LEU A 423 8.50 24.70 -29.19
CA LEU A 423 8.01 23.60 -28.34
C LEU A 423 8.01 22.26 -29.10
N ALA A 424 8.71 22.15 -30.24
CA ALA A 424 8.81 20.89 -30.96
C ALA A 424 9.51 19.83 -30.09
N GLY A 425 8.92 18.63 -30.04
CA GLY A 425 9.41 17.55 -29.19
C GLY A 425 8.32 16.59 -28.80
N SER A 426 8.73 15.55 -28.08
CA SER A 426 7.84 14.52 -27.58
C SER A 426 7.52 14.79 -26.10
N TYR A 427 6.25 14.66 -25.74
CA TYR A 427 5.68 15.02 -24.45
C TYR A 427 5.00 13.83 -23.79
N ASP A 428 5.31 13.63 -22.52
CA ASP A 428 4.67 12.60 -21.70
C ASP A 428 3.19 12.95 -21.46
N GLY A 429 2.37 11.92 -21.34
CA GLY A 429 0.94 12.08 -21.12
C GLY A 429 0.22 10.76 -20.87
N GLU A 430 -0.95 10.87 -20.24
CA GLU A 430 -1.78 9.74 -19.83
C GLU A 430 -3.09 9.69 -20.61
N PRO A 431 -3.40 8.61 -21.35
CA PRO A 431 -4.69 8.45 -21.99
C PRO A 431 -5.86 8.45 -20.99
N ALA A 432 -7.01 8.96 -21.42
CA ALA A 432 -8.23 8.85 -20.66
C ALA A 432 -8.72 7.38 -20.58
N ALA A 433 -9.41 7.05 -19.49
CA ALA A 433 -10.06 5.75 -19.31
C ALA A 433 -11.41 5.62 -20.06
N PHE A 434 -11.68 6.54 -20.98
CA PHE A 434 -12.95 6.66 -21.70
C PHE A 434 -12.73 7.29 -23.07
N GLY A 435 -13.76 7.22 -23.91
CA GLY A 435 -13.65 7.64 -25.31
C GLY A 435 -12.92 6.64 -26.17
N ASN A 436 -12.59 7.05 -27.40
CA ASN A 436 -11.83 6.20 -28.30
C ASN A 436 -10.36 6.10 -27.85
N THR A 437 -9.75 4.94 -28.06
CA THR A 437 -8.32 4.75 -27.85
C THR A 437 -7.51 5.63 -28.78
N LEU A 438 -6.30 6.02 -28.36
CA LEU A 438 -5.34 6.68 -29.25
C LEU A 438 -5.05 5.81 -30.49
N PRO A 439 -4.89 6.42 -31.67
CA PRO A 439 -4.65 5.67 -32.91
C PRO A 439 -3.26 5.03 -32.92
N SER A 440 -3.10 3.94 -33.68
CA SER A 440 -1.83 3.23 -33.86
C SER A 440 -0.68 4.17 -34.30
N PRO A 441 0.59 3.89 -33.94
CA PRO A 441 1.70 4.77 -34.33
C PRO A 441 1.96 4.76 -35.84
N ASN A 442 1.43 3.76 -36.57
CA ASN A 442 1.48 3.71 -38.03
C ASN A 442 0.45 4.63 -38.71
N SER A 443 -0.49 5.21 -37.96
CA SER A 443 -1.51 6.14 -38.46
C SER A 443 -1.86 7.18 -37.39
N PRO A 444 -0.92 8.06 -37.00
CA PRO A 444 -1.14 9.04 -35.95
C PRO A 444 -2.25 10.03 -36.33
N LEU A 445 -3.00 10.51 -35.32
CA LEU A 445 -3.91 11.63 -35.49
C LEU A 445 -3.09 12.92 -35.48
N VAL A 446 -3.07 13.62 -36.60
CA VAL A 446 -2.29 14.85 -36.78
C VAL A 446 -3.22 16.02 -37.07
N SER A 447 -3.18 17.06 -36.23
CA SER A 447 -3.90 18.30 -36.47
C SER A 447 -3.30 19.45 -35.65
N ASP A 448 -3.75 20.67 -35.91
CA ASP A 448 -3.33 21.82 -35.09
C ASP A 448 -4.03 21.82 -33.74
N LEU A 449 -3.33 22.36 -32.75
CA LEU A 449 -3.87 22.61 -31.43
C LEU A 449 -4.76 23.85 -31.43
N ALA A 450 -5.84 23.82 -30.67
CA ALA A 450 -6.67 24.99 -30.37
C ALA A 450 -6.99 25.04 -28.87
N LEU A 451 -6.75 26.18 -28.24
CA LEU A 451 -7.12 26.40 -26.84
C LEU A 451 -8.63 26.60 -26.73
N VAL A 452 -9.31 25.87 -25.85
CA VAL A 452 -10.73 26.12 -25.56
C VAL A 452 -10.89 27.44 -24.81
N ILE A 453 -11.97 28.16 -25.10
CA ILE A 453 -12.38 29.36 -24.37
C ILE A 453 -13.86 29.21 -24.03
N ASP A 454 -14.19 29.24 -22.74
CA ASP A 454 -15.57 29.31 -22.26
C ASP A 454 -15.95 30.73 -21.77
N ASP A 455 -17.22 30.91 -21.41
CA ASP A 455 -17.79 32.20 -21.04
C ASP A 455 -17.56 32.59 -19.57
N ASN A 456 -17.05 31.67 -18.74
CA ASN A 456 -16.83 31.86 -17.30
C ASN A 456 -18.03 32.52 -16.57
N SER A 457 -19.25 32.27 -17.07
CA SER A 457 -20.45 33.04 -16.71
C SER A 457 -21.42 32.27 -15.80
N GLY A 458 -21.11 31.04 -15.40
CA GLY A 458 -22.05 30.24 -14.60
C GLY A 458 -21.52 29.01 -13.85
N GLY A 459 -20.21 28.74 -13.83
CA GLY A 459 -19.68 27.42 -13.46
C GLY A 459 -19.04 27.28 -12.08
N VAL A 460 -18.66 26.03 -11.79
CA VAL A 460 -17.87 25.57 -10.63
C VAL A 460 -16.39 25.97 -10.68
N SER A 461 -15.96 26.72 -11.69
CA SER A 461 -14.57 27.15 -11.92
C SER A 461 -14.52 28.56 -12.47
N THR A 462 -13.39 29.25 -12.29
CA THR A 462 -13.14 30.60 -12.83
C THR A 462 -12.09 30.64 -13.94
N ASP A 463 -11.62 29.47 -14.42
CA ASP A 463 -10.60 29.36 -15.47
C ASP A 463 -11.28 29.25 -16.85
N THR A 464 -11.07 30.26 -17.71
CA THR A 464 -11.71 30.32 -19.02
C THR A 464 -11.26 29.24 -20.00
N SER A 465 -10.25 28.44 -19.65
CA SER A 465 -9.65 27.41 -20.51
C SER A 465 -9.93 25.99 -20.01
N ASP A 466 -10.91 25.78 -19.14
CA ASP A 466 -11.20 24.45 -18.59
C ASP A 466 -12.45 23.76 -19.17
N ALA A 467 -13.26 24.48 -19.96
CA ALA A 467 -14.47 23.98 -20.61
C ALA A 467 -15.51 23.43 -19.61
N CYS A 468 -15.53 23.96 -18.39
CA CYS A 468 -16.58 23.68 -17.42
C CYS A 468 -17.83 24.54 -17.65
N ASP A 469 -17.73 25.56 -18.50
CA ASP A 469 -18.81 26.46 -18.89
C ASP A 469 -19.10 26.42 -20.40
N VAL A 470 -19.98 27.31 -20.88
CA VAL A 470 -20.37 27.35 -22.29
C VAL A 470 -19.17 27.78 -23.14
N ILE A 471 -18.72 26.88 -24.03
CA ILE A 471 -17.63 27.16 -24.97
C ILE A 471 -18.07 28.26 -25.95
N THR A 472 -17.27 29.33 -26.04
CA THR A 472 -17.54 30.51 -26.86
C THR A 472 -16.77 30.52 -28.18
N ASN A 473 -15.66 29.78 -28.27
CA ASN A 473 -14.82 29.74 -29.46
C ASN A 473 -14.99 28.48 -30.32
N GLY A 474 -16.16 27.83 -30.26
CA GLY A 474 -16.47 26.58 -30.96
C GLY A 474 -16.01 26.49 -32.42
N PRO A 475 -16.24 27.51 -33.28
CA PRO A 475 -15.77 27.49 -34.67
C PRO A 475 -14.26 27.30 -34.84
N SER A 476 -13.46 27.69 -33.86
CA SER A 476 -11.99 27.53 -33.87
C SER A 476 -11.52 26.14 -33.43
N LEU A 477 -12.40 25.34 -32.83
CA LEU A 477 -12.10 24.00 -32.31
C LEU A 477 -12.39 22.88 -33.32
N ASN A 478 -13.25 23.16 -34.30
CA ASN A 478 -13.69 22.17 -35.28
C ASN A 478 -12.51 21.60 -36.11
N GLY A 479 -12.33 20.28 -36.08
CA GLY A 479 -11.24 19.56 -36.74
C GLY A 479 -9.88 19.68 -36.04
N LYS A 480 -9.81 20.28 -34.85
CA LYS A 480 -8.57 20.52 -34.09
C LYS A 480 -8.42 19.57 -32.90
N ILE A 481 -7.19 19.46 -32.41
CA ILE A 481 -6.90 18.85 -31.11
C ILE A 481 -7.08 19.95 -30.07
N VAL A 482 -8.08 19.82 -29.20
CA VAL A 482 -8.42 20.88 -28.25
C VAL A 482 -7.57 20.76 -26.99
N VAL A 483 -6.93 21.86 -26.59
CA VAL A 483 -6.19 21.97 -25.34
C VAL A 483 -7.08 22.64 -24.29
N MET A 484 -7.15 22.06 -23.10
CA MET A 484 -7.93 22.60 -21.98
C MET A 484 -7.24 22.29 -20.65
N ARG A 485 -7.61 22.99 -19.58
CA ARG A 485 -7.11 22.72 -18.23
C ARG A 485 -8.03 21.76 -17.47
N ARG A 486 -7.43 21.02 -16.53
CA ARG A 486 -8.16 20.37 -15.46
C ARG A 486 -8.84 21.46 -14.62
N GLY A 487 -10.13 21.26 -14.38
CA GLY A 487 -10.99 22.16 -13.60
C GLY A 487 -11.86 21.35 -12.66
N ASN A 488 -12.93 21.95 -12.15
CA ASN A 488 -13.78 21.34 -11.13
C ASN A 488 -14.95 20.52 -11.69
N CYS A 489 -15.18 20.52 -13.01
CA CYS A 489 -16.14 19.66 -13.68
C CYS A 489 -15.53 18.30 -14.08
N GLN A 490 -16.39 17.29 -14.25
CA GLN A 490 -15.99 15.94 -14.61
C GLN A 490 -15.26 15.90 -15.98
N PHE A 491 -14.26 15.00 -16.11
CA PHE A 491 -13.45 14.88 -17.32
C PHE A 491 -14.28 14.49 -18.55
N GLY A 492 -15.18 13.51 -18.43
CA GLY A 492 -16.07 13.12 -19.53
C GLY A 492 -16.92 14.28 -20.04
N THR A 493 -17.46 15.10 -19.13
CA THR A 493 -18.30 16.26 -19.48
C THR A 493 -17.54 17.32 -20.29
N LYS A 494 -16.31 17.70 -19.88
CA LYS A 494 -15.52 18.70 -20.62
C LYS A 494 -15.02 18.17 -21.97
N VAL A 495 -14.64 16.90 -22.04
CA VAL A 495 -14.21 16.28 -23.31
C VAL A 495 -15.40 16.17 -24.27
N LEU A 496 -16.58 15.80 -23.76
CA LEU A 496 -17.82 15.78 -24.54
C LEU A 496 -18.21 17.18 -25.03
N ALA A 497 -18.03 18.22 -24.21
CA ALA A 497 -18.29 19.61 -24.60
C ALA A 497 -17.42 20.02 -25.81
N ALA A 498 -16.11 19.74 -25.77
CA ALA A 498 -15.22 20.01 -26.90
C ALA A 498 -15.55 19.14 -28.13
N GLN A 499 -15.88 17.86 -27.94
CA GLN A 499 -16.35 16.98 -29.01
C GLN A 499 -17.57 17.58 -29.73
N ASN A 500 -18.53 18.11 -28.98
CA ASN A 500 -19.73 18.74 -29.55
C ASN A 500 -19.44 20.02 -30.35
N GLN A 501 -18.26 20.63 -30.15
CA GLN A 501 -17.76 21.74 -30.98
C GLN A 501 -16.94 21.27 -32.19
N GLY A 502 -16.84 19.96 -32.43
CA GLY A 502 -16.13 19.37 -33.56
C GLY A 502 -14.66 19.04 -33.30
N ALA A 503 -14.22 19.02 -32.03
CA ALA A 503 -12.88 18.54 -31.69
C ALA A 503 -12.69 17.10 -32.15
N ILE A 504 -11.48 16.76 -32.61
CA ILE A 504 -11.13 15.38 -33.03
C ILE A 504 -10.29 14.64 -31.99
N ALA A 505 -9.74 15.35 -31.01
CA ALA A 505 -9.09 14.82 -29.81
C ALA A 505 -8.97 15.93 -28.76
N VAL A 506 -8.69 15.57 -27.51
CA VAL A 506 -8.50 16.53 -26.40
C VAL A 506 -7.21 16.28 -25.63
N ILE A 507 -6.50 17.35 -25.29
CA ILE A 507 -5.37 17.37 -24.35
C ILE A 507 -5.80 18.14 -23.10
N VAL A 508 -5.86 17.47 -21.97
CA VAL A 508 -6.14 18.07 -20.66
C VAL A 508 -4.83 18.37 -19.94
N VAL A 509 -4.65 19.59 -19.48
CA VAL A 509 -3.47 20.02 -18.72
C VAL A 509 -3.76 19.86 -17.23
N ASN A 510 -2.95 19.06 -16.53
CA ASN A 510 -3.10 18.90 -15.08
C ASN A 510 -2.91 20.27 -14.38
N ASN A 511 -3.76 20.56 -13.38
CA ASN A 511 -3.72 21.81 -12.61
C ASN A 511 -3.00 21.65 -11.27
N VAL A 512 -2.56 20.44 -10.93
CA VAL A 512 -1.68 20.13 -9.79
C VAL A 512 -0.29 19.77 -10.31
N ALA A 513 0.77 20.13 -9.59
CA ALA A 513 2.16 19.82 -9.94
C ALA A 513 2.54 18.35 -9.66
N THR A 514 1.64 17.42 -9.99
CA THR A 514 1.82 15.97 -9.89
C THR A 514 1.92 15.34 -11.28
N ALA A 515 2.28 14.06 -11.33
CA ALA A 515 2.25 13.28 -12.56
C ALA A 515 0.85 13.32 -13.21
N PRO A 516 0.75 13.22 -14.55
CA PRO A 516 -0.54 13.04 -15.22
C PRO A 516 -1.26 11.79 -14.68
N ILE A 517 -2.58 11.90 -14.50
CA ILE A 517 -3.43 10.80 -14.00
C ILE A 517 -4.37 10.29 -15.09
N ALA A 518 -4.80 9.04 -14.97
CA ALA A 518 -5.82 8.48 -15.85
C ALA A 518 -7.16 9.18 -15.57
N MET A 519 -7.72 9.82 -16.60
CA MET A 519 -8.98 10.57 -16.44
C MET A 519 -10.17 9.60 -16.37
N ALA A 520 -10.90 9.63 -15.25
CA ALA A 520 -12.12 8.84 -15.06
C ALA A 520 -13.28 9.34 -15.94
N PRO A 521 -14.19 8.44 -16.40
CA PRO A 521 -15.28 8.79 -17.32
C PRO A 521 -16.28 9.82 -16.76
N GLY A 522 -16.53 9.81 -15.45
CA GLY A 522 -17.68 10.53 -14.88
C GLY A 522 -19.00 10.08 -15.51
N ASN A 523 -20.03 10.93 -15.45
CA ASN A 523 -21.37 10.58 -15.91
C ASN A 523 -21.47 10.52 -17.44
N ASP A 524 -20.67 11.33 -18.13
CA ASP A 524 -20.79 11.55 -19.58
C ASP A 524 -19.72 10.82 -20.40
N GLY A 525 -18.75 10.16 -19.77
CA GLY A 525 -17.61 9.53 -20.45
C GLY A 525 -18.01 8.49 -21.50
N ASN A 526 -19.14 7.79 -21.28
CA ASN A 526 -19.68 6.80 -22.22
C ASN A 526 -20.21 7.42 -23.54
N LEU A 527 -20.40 8.74 -23.59
CA LEU A 527 -20.84 9.47 -24.79
C LEU A 527 -19.67 10.06 -25.60
N VAL A 528 -18.46 9.96 -25.06
CA VAL A 528 -17.24 10.43 -25.73
C VAL A 528 -16.81 9.39 -26.76
N THR A 529 -16.46 9.85 -27.95
CA THR A 529 -16.06 9.06 -29.12
C THR A 529 -14.79 9.58 -29.77
N ILE A 530 -14.09 10.52 -29.12
CA ILE A 530 -12.77 11.02 -29.53
C ILE A 530 -11.73 10.63 -28.48
N PRO A 531 -10.45 10.45 -28.87
CA PRO A 531 -9.39 10.20 -27.91
C PRO A 531 -9.05 11.43 -27.08
N SER A 532 -8.62 11.21 -25.84
CA SER A 532 -8.08 12.27 -25.00
C SER A 532 -6.92 11.81 -24.13
N ILE A 533 -6.02 12.74 -23.80
CA ILE A 533 -4.86 12.53 -22.92
C ILE A 533 -4.76 13.63 -21.87
N MET A 534 -4.14 13.35 -20.73
CA MET A 534 -3.68 14.35 -19.77
C MET A 534 -2.17 14.55 -19.90
N ILE A 535 -1.69 15.79 -19.79
CA ILE A 535 -0.25 16.12 -19.71
C ILE A 535 0.05 16.90 -18.43
N SER A 536 1.34 16.97 -18.07
CA SER A 536 1.78 17.66 -16.86
C SER A 536 1.49 19.16 -16.89
N GLN A 537 1.35 19.76 -15.70
CA GLN A 537 1.09 21.18 -15.54
C GLN A 537 2.16 22.05 -16.24
N ASN A 538 3.45 21.70 -16.08
CA ASN A 538 4.57 22.47 -16.62
C ASN A 538 4.56 22.50 -18.16
N ASN A 539 4.40 21.32 -18.78
CA ASN A 539 4.36 21.19 -20.24
C ASN A 539 3.11 21.85 -20.83
N GLY A 540 1.96 21.59 -20.22
CA GLY A 540 0.69 22.14 -20.70
C GLY A 540 0.59 23.66 -20.55
N ASN A 541 1.12 24.25 -19.49
CA ASN A 541 1.17 25.71 -19.36
C ASN A 541 2.02 26.38 -20.43
N SER A 542 3.12 25.74 -20.86
CA SER A 542 3.95 26.24 -21.97
C SER A 542 3.17 26.22 -23.29
N LEU A 543 2.41 25.15 -23.56
CA LEU A 543 1.54 25.05 -24.75
C LEU A 543 0.42 26.09 -24.72
N ILE A 544 -0.28 26.23 -23.59
CA ILE A 544 -1.35 27.21 -23.42
C ILE A 544 -0.83 28.63 -23.64
N ALA A 545 0.31 29.00 -23.03
CA ALA A 545 0.91 30.32 -23.21
C ALA A 545 1.27 30.62 -24.67
N ALA A 546 1.81 29.63 -25.38
CA ALA A 546 2.12 29.78 -26.80
C ALA A 546 0.86 29.95 -27.67
N LEU A 547 -0.19 29.18 -27.41
CA LEU A 547 -1.49 29.31 -28.10
C LEU A 547 -2.16 30.67 -27.82
N GLN A 548 -2.12 31.15 -26.57
CA GLN A 548 -2.60 32.48 -26.20
C GLN A 548 -1.77 33.60 -26.86
N GLY A 549 -0.47 33.35 -27.07
CA GLY A 549 0.41 34.23 -27.86
C GLY A 549 0.16 34.19 -29.37
N GLY A 550 -0.80 33.39 -29.84
CA GLY A 550 -1.17 33.26 -31.27
C GLY A 550 -0.30 32.29 -32.06
N ALA A 551 0.50 31.44 -31.41
CA ALA A 551 1.29 30.44 -32.10
C ALA A 551 0.39 29.38 -32.77
N THR A 552 0.73 28.98 -33.99
CA THR A 552 0.11 27.82 -34.65
C THR A 552 0.95 26.58 -34.34
N ILE A 553 0.43 25.71 -33.48
CA ILE A 553 1.10 24.50 -33.04
C ILE A 553 0.44 23.30 -33.70
N ASN A 554 1.22 22.50 -34.42
CA ASN A 554 0.79 21.26 -35.02
C ASN A 554 1.24 20.08 -34.15
N ALA A 555 0.36 19.12 -33.90
CA ALA A 555 0.63 18.00 -33.01
C ALA A 555 0.20 16.67 -33.62
N SER A 556 0.92 15.62 -33.22
CA SER A 556 0.61 14.22 -33.52
C SER A 556 0.25 13.51 -32.22
N LEU A 557 -0.89 12.83 -32.23
CA LEU A 557 -1.34 11.92 -31.18
C LEU A 557 -1.29 10.49 -31.69
N ASN A 558 -0.61 9.61 -30.97
CA ASN A 558 -0.64 8.18 -31.24
C ASN A 558 -0.38 7.35 -29.99
N ASN A 559 -0.83 6.11 -30.06
CA ASN A 559 -0.50 5.06 -29.13
C ASN A 559 0.80 4.42 -29.60
N THR A 560 1.92 4.66 -28.91
CA THR A 560 3.24 4.15 -29.32
C THR A 560 3.42 2.64 -29.08
N GLY A 561 2.42 1.95 -28.50
CA GLY A 561 2.44 0.49 -28.29
C GLY A 561 3.39 0.01 -27.19
N LEU A 562 4.12 0.92 -26.55
CA LEU A 562 4.89 0.67 -25.34
C LEU A 562 4.05 1.13 -24.16
N PHE A 563 3.07 0.32 -23.81
CA PHE A 563 2.25 0.56 -22.64
C PHE A 563 3.11 0.53 -21.38
N ARG A 564 2.71 1.32 -20.38
CA ARG A 564 3.21 1.10 -19.02
C ARG A 564 3.04 -0.37 -18.67
N LYS A 565 4.04 -0.95 -18.03
CA LYS A 565 4.02 -2.36 -17.64
C LYS A 565 3.40 -2.46 -16.27
N ASP A 566 2.52 -3.44 -16.11
CA ASP A 566 1.96 -3.71 -14.80
C ASP A 566 3.02 -4.36 -13.90
N GLY A 567 3.09 -3.89 -12.66
CA GLY A 567 3.94 -4.47 -11.62
C GLY A 567 3.27 -5.61 -10.84
N SER A 568 1.95 -5.78 -10.99
CA SER A 568 1.10 -6.70 -10.21
C SER A 568 1.22 -8.17 -10.59
#